data_AF-A0A6A3HNT8-F1
#
_entry.id   AF-A0A6A3HNT8-F1
#
_cell.length_a   1.000
_cell.length_b   1.000
_cell.length_c   1.000
_cell.angle_alpha   90.00
_cell.angle_beta   90.00
_cell.angle_gamma   90.00
#
_symmetry.space_group_name_H-M   'P 1'
#
loop_
_entity.id
_entity.type
_entity.pdbx_description
1 polymer ?
#
loop_
_entity_poly.entity_id
_entity_poly.type
_entity_poly.pdbx_seq_one_letter_code
_entity_poly.pdbx_strand_id
1 'polypeptide(L)'
;MTITRIFASASGLRLNEKTLVIALNPETIQKMGPLPAPLRLQAITKLSRYLGLQVGSVQDPDYTWQVARTQLVARLALATRKTLTVDQRSLIAVAIVIPKLLYIGRHQWPSKGTIQAFQKMIKNYIWHGRFTECDVGGRAWLNQHVATLPRQQGGLAVPDLKMELLALAAVTVNNWAVDSDPDTQILGDVLAGCQTVGVAP
;
A
#
# COMPACT_ATOMS: atom_id res chain seq x y z
N MET A 1 3.69 34.59 -20.23
CA MET A 1 2.68 34.58 -19.15
C MET A 1 2.89 33.33 -18.30
N THR A 2 2.91 33.47 -16.99
CA THR A 2 3.16 32.36 -16.06
C THR A 2 2.01 31.34 -16.10
N ILE A 3 2.31 30.04 -16.25
CA ILE A 3 1.32 28.96 -16.38
C ILE A 3 0.26 28.96 -15.26
N THR A 4 0.65 29.36 -14.06
CA THR A 4 -0.24 29.50 -12.89
C THR A 4 -1.30 30.58 -13.08
N ARG A 5 -0.97 31.68 -13.77
CA ARG A 5 -1.90 32.76 -14.08
C ARG A 5 -2.91 32.34 -15.15
N ILE A 6 -2.45 31.58 -16.15
CA ILE A 6 -3.31 31.03 -17.21
C ILE A 6 -4.33 30.06 -16.61
N PHE A 7 -3.87 29.13 -15.76
CA PHE A 7 -4.75 28.22 -15.03
C PHE A 7 -5.78 28.97 -14.18
N ALA A 8 -5.35 29.97 -13.42
CA ALA A 8 -6.25 30.76 -12.58
C ALA A 8 -7.29 31.53 -13.40
N SER A 9 -6.90 32.12 -14.54
CA SER A 9 -7.84 32.82 -15.42
C SER A 9 -8.83 31.89 -16.11
N ALA A 10 -8.40 30.68 -16.48
CA ALA A 10 -9.26 29.72 -17.17
C ALA A 10 -10.22 28.99 -16.23
N SER A 11 -9.78 28.67 -15.00
CA SER A 11 -10.55 27.85 -14.06
C SER A 11 -11.25 28.64 -12.96
N GLY A 12 -10.83 29.88 -12.68
CA GLY A 12 -11.25 30.62 -11.49
C GLY A 12 -10.65 30.09 -10.18
N LEU A 13 -9.79 29.06 -10.22
CA LEU A 13 -9.18 28.43 -9.05
C LEU A 13 -7.76 28.93 -8.77
N ARG A 14 -7.28 28.69 -7.55
CA ARG A 14 -5.91 29.01 -7.12
C ARG A 14 -5.18 27.76 -6.64
N LEU A 15 -3.88 27.71 -6.89
CA LEU A 15 -3.02 26.67 -6.36
C LEU A 15 -2.82 26.83 -4.86
N ASN A 16 -2.77 25.70 -4.15
CA ASN A 16 -2.56 25.64 -2.70
C ASN A 16 -1.05 25.47 -2.40
N GLU A 17 -0.63 25.82 -1.19
CA GLU A 17 0.71 25.54 -0.67
C GLU A 17 1.06 24.04 -0.62
N LYS A 18 0.04 23.17 -0.65
CA LYS A 18 0.20 21.72 -0.77
C LYS A 18 0.66 21.26 -2.17
N THR A 19 0.63 22.14 -3.17
CA THR A 19 1.05 21.82 -4.53
C THR A 19 2.58 21.75 -4.59
N LEU A 20 3.09 20.60 -5.03
CA LEU A 20 4.52 20.33 -5.17
C LEU A 20 4.79 19.78 -6.57
N VAL A 21 5.96 20.11 -7.10
CA VAL A 21 6.49 19.54 -8.34
C VAL A 21 7.48 18.45 -7.97
N ILE A 22 7.31 17.26 -8.54
CA ILE A 22 8.21 16.12 -8.35
C ILE A 22 8.90 15.89 -9.68
N ALA A 23 10.24 15.90 -9.70
CA ALA A 23 10.97 15.48 -10.88
C ALA A 23 10.97 13.95 -10.97
N LEU A 24 10.56 13.42 -12.12
CA LEU A 24 10.59 11.97 -12.38
C LEU A 24 12.02 11.48 -12.66
N ASN A 25 12.88 12.35 -13.19
CA ASN A 25 14.32 12.11 -13.32
C ASN A 25 15.08 12.99 -12.30
N PRO A 26 15.68 12.40 -11.25
CA PRO A 26 16.45 13.14 -10.24
C PRO A 26 17.59 14.00 -10.80
N GLU A 27 18.23 13.58 -11.89
CA GLU A 27 19.38 14.29 -12.49
C GLU A 27 18.97 15.65 -13.08
N THR A 28 17.69 15.80 -13.44
CA THR A 28 17.17 17.04 -14.02
C THR A 28 16.97 18.14 -12.98
N ILE A 29 16.90 17.79 -11.68
CA ILE A 29 16.66 18.76 -10.60
C ILE A 29 17.78 19.80 -10.52
N GLN A 30 19.04 19.38 -10.67
CA GLN A 30 20.18 20.30 -10.63
C GLN A 30 20.20 21.28 -11.82
N LYS A 31 19.55 20.91 -12.92
CA LYS A 31 19.47 21.71 -14.15
C LYS A 31 18.20 22.56 -14.22
N MET A 32 17.27 22.37 -13.29
CA MET A 32 15.98 23.06 -13.29
C MET A 32 16.14 24.48 -12.73
N GLY A 33 15.69 25.47 -13.50
CA GLY A 33 15.60 26.86 -13.03
C GLY A 33 14.52 27.07 -11.97
N PRO A 34 14.42 28.27 -11.37
CA PRO A 34 13.42 28.57 -10.37
C PRO A 34 12.00 28.43 -10.93
N LEU A 35 11.15 27.68 -10.23
CA LEU A 35 9.74 27.53 -10.58
C LEU A 35 8.96 28.81 -10.25
N PRO A 36 7.92 29.16 -11.02
CA PRO A 36 7.10 30.31 -10.71
C PRO A 36 6.28 30.09 -9.44
N ALA A 37 6.18 31.12 -8.60
CA ALA A 37 5.34 31.08 -7.42
C ALA A 37 3.87 30.74 -7.79
N PRO A 38 3.17 29.91 -6.98
CA PRO A 38 3.58 29.32 -5.70
C PRO A 38 4.22 27.92 -5.81
N LEU A 39 4.60 27.46 -7.01
CA LEU A 39 5.11 26.11 -7.22
C LEU A 39 6.46 25.91 -6.52
N ARG A 40 6.60 24.78 -5.83
CA ARG A 40 7.83 24.39 -5.13
C ARG A 40 8.28 23.01 -5.62
N LEU A 41 9.55 22.92 -5.96
CA LEU A 41 10.18 21.65 -6.30
C LEU A 41 10.41 20.85 -5.02
N GLN A 42 10.00 19.59 -5.02
CA GLN A 42 10.30 18.66 -3.94
C GLN A 42 11.81 18.34 -3.95
N ALA A 43 12.44 18.31 -2.77
CA ALA A 43 13.82 17.88 -2.66
C ALA A 43 13.97 16.39 -3.05
N ILE A 44 15.08 16.03 -3.70
CA ILE A 44 15.35 14.68 -4.23
C ILE A 44 15.12 13.58 -3.19
N THR A 45 15.55 13.82 -1.94
CA THR A 45 15.49 12.86 -0.83
C THR A 45 14.19 12.89 -0.05
N LYS A 46 13.24 13.76 -0.43
CA LYS A 46 11.96 13.87 0.26
C LYS A 46 10.89 13.09 -0.49
N LEU A 47 10.05 12.43 0.30
CA LEU A 47 8.82 11.81 -0.16
C LEU A 47 7.63 12.70 0.20
N SER A 48 6.55 12.58 -0.57
CA SER A 48 5.30 13.28 -0.33
C SER A 48 4.14 12.35 -0.59
N ARG A 49 3.03 12.61 0.09
CA ARG A 49 1.88 11.73 0.06
C ARG A 49 1.01 12.02 -1.16
N TYR A 50 0.93 11.07 -2.08
CA TYR A 50 -0.02 11.07 -3.19
C TYR A 50 -1.00 9.90 -3.03
N LEU A 51 -2.28 10.20 -2.86
CA LEU A 51 -3.34 9.19 -2.62
C LEU A 51 -3.01 8.17 -1.52
N GLY A 52 -2.24 8.57 -0.51
CA GLY A 52 -1.85 7.70 0.61
C GLY A 52 -0.57 6.89 0.39
N LEU A 53 0.02 6.94 -0.80
CA LEU A 53 1.35 6.38 -1.11
C LEU A 53 2.42 7.45 -0.94
N GLN A 54 3.64 7.03 -0.64
CA GLN A 54 4.78 7.93 -0.51
C GLN A 54 5.53 7.95 -1.85
N VAL A 55 5.53 9.12 -2.49
CA VAL A 55 6.14 9.33 -3.81
C VAL A 55 7.17 10.44 -3.75
N GLY A 56 8.25 10.27 -4.51
CA GLY A 56 9.27 11.29 -4.68
C GLY A 56 10.15 10.97 -5.87
N SER A 57 11.19 11.78 -6.08
CA SER A 57 12.11 11.59 -7.22
C SER A 57 12.92 10.30 -7.10
N VAL A 58 13.24 9.86 -5.88
CA VAL A 58 13.84 8.56 -5.60
C VAL A 58 12.77 7.66 -4.99
N GLN A 59 12.62 6.45 -5.51
CA GLN A 59 11.66 5.48 -4.99
C GLN A 59 12.16 4.88 -3.66
N ASP A 60 11.27 4.82 -2.67
CA ASP A 60 11.47 4.06 -1.44
C ASP A 60 10.18 3.24 -1.20
N PRO A 61 10.14 2.00 -1.69
CA PRO A 61 8.95 1.19 -1.55
C PRO A 61 8.67 0.85 -0.07
N ASP A 62 9.68 0.56 0.73
CA ASP A 62 9.44 0.10 2.10
C ASP A 62 8.87 1.21 3.00
N TYR A 63 9.17 2.47 2.72
CA TYR A 63 8.65 3.59 3.50
C TYR A 63 7.12 3.70 3.52
N THR A 64 6.44 3.43 2.40
CA THR A 64 4.96 3.43 2.37
C THR A 64 4.38 2.38 3.33
N TRP A 65 5.00 1.19 3.40
CA TRP A 65 4.61 0.12 4.30
C TRP A 65 4.90 0.48 5.77
N GLN A 66 6.01 1.15 6.06
CA GLN A 66 6.32 1.66 7.41
C GLN A 66 5.28 2.70 7.87
N VAL A 67 4.89 3.63 7.00
CA VAL A 67 3.83 4.60 7.31
C VAL A 67 2.49 3.89 7.56
N ALA A 68 2.18 2.85 6.78
CA ALA A 68 0.99 2.04 6.98
C ALA A 68 0.99 1.32 8.33
N ARG A 69 2.13 0.75 8.72
CA ARG A 69 2.34 0.17 10.05
C ARG A 69 2.02 1.18 11.14
N THR A 70 2.60 2.38 11.10
CA THR A 70 2.37 3.44 12.10
C THR A 70 0.89 3.84 12.17
N GLN A 71 0.24 4.00 11.02
CA GLN A 71 -1.20 4.32 10.97
C GLN A 71 -2.07 3.21 11.57
N LEU A 72 -1.76 1.95 11.28
CA LEU A 72 -2.49 0.81 11.81
C LEU A 72 -2.28 0.65 13.32
N VAL A 73 -1.06 0.82 13.81
CA VAL A 73 -0.78 0.85 15.26
C VAL A 73 -1.65 1.89 15.97
N ALA A 74 -1.67 3.12 15.47
CA ALA A 74 -2.46 4.19 16.06
C ALA A 74 -3.97 3.89 16.02
N ARG A 75 -4.49 3.39 14.89
CA ARG A 75 -5.91 3.06 14.73
C ARG A 75 -6.34 1.89 15.61
N LEU A 76 -5.53 0.84 15.70
CA LEU A 76 -5.84 -0.35 16.46
C LEU A 76 -5.68 -0.16 17.97
N ALA A 77 -4.86 0.79 18.42
CA ALA A 77 -4.74 1.13 19.84
C ALA A 77 -6.11 1.50 20.47
N LEU A 78 -6.96 2.21 19.73
CA LEU A 78 -8.33 2.50 20.17
C LEU A 78 -9.25 1.28 20.08
N ALA A 79 -9.10 0.48 19.02
CA ALA A 79 -9.92 -0.71 18.80
C ALA A 79 -9.69 -1.77 19.89
N THR A 80 -8.44 -2.03 20.25
CA THR A 80 -8.07 -2.99 21.31
C THR A 80 -8.71 -2.67 22.66
N ARG A 81 -8.89 -1.38 22.99
CA ARG A 81 -9.54 -0.98 24.25
C ARG A 81 -11.03 -1.35 24.29
N LYS A 82 -11.68 -1.50 23.13
CA LYS A 82 -13.11 -1.79 23.01
C LYS A 82 -13.40 -3.26 22.72
N THR A 83 -12.49 -3.96 22.06
CA THR A 83 -12.69 -5.37 21.67
C THR A 83 -11.93 -6.33 22.58
N LEU A 84 -12.66 -7.20 23.25
CA LEU A 84 -12.11 -8.09 24.25
C LEU A 84 -11.85 -9.50 23.70
N THR A 85 -12.62 -9.96 22.72
CA THR A 85 -12.56 -11.35 22.23
C THR A 85 -11.66 -11.51 21.00
N VAL A 86 -11.14 -12.73 20.81
CA VAL A 86 -10.34 -13.10 19.63
C VAL A 86 -11.17 -12.97 18.34
N ASP A 87 -12.44 -13.37 18.37
CA ASP A 87 -13.32 -13.31 17.20
C ASP A 87 -13.58 -11.86 16.75
N GLN A 88 -13.87 -10.95 17.68
CA GLN A 88 -14.02 -9.52 17.37
C GLN A 88 -12.74 -8.92 16.78
N ARG A 89 -11.57 -9.30 17.31
CA ARG A 89 -10.28 -8.84 16.76
C ARG A 89 -10.00 -9.43 15.37
N SER A 90 -10.41 -10.68 15.11
CA SER A 90 -10.36 -11.27 13.76
C SER A 90 -11.21 -10.45 12.78
N LEU A 91 -12.46 -10.10 13.15
CA LEU A 91 -13.31 -9.23 12.34
C LEU A 91 -12.66 -7.89 12.02
N ILE A 92 -12.03 -7.26 13.02
CA ILE A 92 -11.33 -5.99 12.81
C ILE A 92 -10.13 -6.15 11.89
N ALA A 93 -9.35 -7.23 12.02
CA ALA A 93 -8.23 -7.48 11.13
C ALA A 93 -8.69 -7.56 9.67
N VAL A 94 -9.76 -8.32 9.41
CA VAL A 94 -10.36 -8.45 8.07
C VAL A 94 -10.96 -7.13 7.58
N ALA A 95 -11.63 -6.35 8.43
CA ALA A 95 -12.34 -5.14 8.01
C ALA A 95 -11.45 -3.88 7.91
N ILE A 96 -10.34 -3.83 8.63
CA ILE A 96 -9.50 -2.62 8.75
C ILE A 96 -8.08 -2.85 8.26
N VAL A 97 -7.44 -3.93 8.70
CA VAL A 97 -6.02 -4.17 8.41
C VAL A 97 -5.85 -4.61 6.96
N ILE A 98 -6.55 -5.68 6.56
CA ILE A 98 -6.41 -6.25 5.21
C ILE A 98 -6.73 -5.22 4.12
N PRO A 99 -7.84 -4.46 4.15
CA PRO A 99 -8.13 -3.50 3.09
C PRO A 99 -7.08 -2.39 2.98
N LYS A 100 -6.50 -1.94 4.10
CA LYS A 100 -5.43 -0.95 4.11
C LYS A 100 -4.15 -1.50 3.45
N LEU A 101 -3.79 -2.75 3.73
CA LEU A 101 -2.60 -3.38 3.17
C LEU A 101 -2.81 -3.74 1.69
N LEU A 102 -3.99 -4.23 1.31
CA LEU A 102 -4.34 -4.51 -0.10
C LEU A 102 -4.36 -3.24 -0.95
N TYR A 103 -4.86 -2.12 -0.40
CA TYR A 103 -4.80 -0.83 -1.10
C TYR A 103 -3.37 -0.45 -1.47
N ILE A 104 -2.42 -0.61 -0.55
CA ILE A 104 -1.01 -0.33 -0.81
C ILE A 104 -0.44 -1.37 -1.78
N GLY A 105 -0.69 -2.65 -1.54
CA GLY A 105 -0.21 -3.78 -2.35
C GLY A 105 -0.64 -3.70 -3.82
N ARG A 106 -1.80 -3.09 -4.10
CA ARG A 106 -2.26 -2.81 -5.48
C ARG A 106 -1.32 -1.88 -6.24
N HIS A 107 -0.71 -0.92 -5.55
CA HIS A 107 0.14 0.09 -6.19
C HIS A 107 1.62 -0.21 -6.02
N GLN A 108 1.98 -0.92 -4.96
CA GLN A 108 3.36 -1.15 -4.61
C GLN A 108 3.50 -2.47 -3.85
N TRP A 109 3.93 -3.49 -4.57
CA TRP A 109 4.00 -4.85 -4.04
C TRP A 109 4.98 -4.95 -2.85
N PRO A 110 4.62 -5.64 -1.76
CA PRO A 110 5.49 -5.77 -0.60
C PRO A 110 6.61 -6.79 -0.83
N SER A 111 7.74 -6.58 -0.16
CA SER A 111 8.79 -7.60 -0.04
C SER A 111 8.31 -8.79 0.81
N LYS A 112 8.97 -9.95 0.66
CA LYS A 112 8.70 -11.14 1.48
C LYS A 112 8.84 -10.85 2.98
N GLY A 113 9.84 -10.05 3.37
CA GLY A 113 10.07 -9.64 4.75
C GLY A 113 8.90 -8.80 5.29
N THR A 114 8.42 -7.84 4.49
CA THR A 114 7.25 -7.01 4.83
C THR A 114 5.99 -7.85 5.01
N ILE A 115 5.73 -8.82 4.14
CA ILE A 115 4.58 -9.74 4.28
C ILE A 115 4.67 -10.53 5.59
N GLN A 116 5.84 -11.11 5.89
CA GLN A 116 6.05 -11.88 7.12
C GLN A 116 5.88 -11.03 8.38
N ALA A 117 6.42 -9.81 8.36
CA ALA A 117 6.28 -8.85 9.45
C ALA A 117 4.81 -8.52 9.72
N PHE A 118 4.05 -8.11 8.70
CA PHE A 118 2.63 -7.80 8.86
C PHE A 118 1.80 -9.03 9.24
N GLN A 119 2.10 -10.22 8.70
CA GLN A 119 1.41 -11.44 9.10
C GLN A 119 1.62 -11.74 10.59
N LYS A 120 2.84 -11.53 11.11
CA LYS A 120 3.14 -11.66 12.54
C LYS A 120 2.35 -10.63 13.36
N MET A 121 2.31 -9.37 12.92
CA MET A 121 1.54 -8.31 13.58
C MET A 121 0.04 -8.61 13.63
N ILE A 122 -0.53 -9.13 12.53
CA ILE A 122 -1.94 -9.54 12.45
C ILE A 122 -2.23 -10.65 13.46
N LYS A 123 -1.38 -11.69 13.49
CA LYS A 123 -1.51 -12.79 14.46
C LYS A 123 -1.42 -12.27 15.90
N ASN A 124 -0.43 -11.43 16.20
CA ASN A 124 -0.25 -10.84 17.52
C ASN A 124 -1.46 -9.99 17.94
N TYR A 125 -2.06 -9.26 17.00
CA TYR A 125 -3.26 -8.48 17.28
C TYR A 125 -4.47 -9.37 17.56
N ILE A 126 -4.71 -10.41 16.77
CA ILE A 126 -5.85 -11.31 16.95
C ILE A 126 -5.76 -12.05 18.28
N TRP A 127 -4.60 -12.65 18.58
CA TRP A 127 -4.42 -13.45 19.79
C TRP A 127 -4.23 -12.62 21.06
N HIS A 128 -3.46 -11.54 20.99
CA HIS A 128 -3.00 -10.80 22.18
C HIS A 128 -3.47 -9.34 22.23
N GLY A 129 -4.22 -8.87 21.24
CA GLY A 129 -4.66 -7.47 21.16
C GLY A 129 -3.55 -6.47 20.84
N ARG A 130 -2.34 -6.92 20.50
CA ARG A 130 -1.18 -6.06 20.26
C ARG A 130 -0.72 -6.15 18.81
N PHE A 131 -0.84 -5.05 18.07
CA PHE A 131 -0.35 -4.98 16.70
C PHE A 131 1.15 -4.61 16.69
N THR A 132 2.01 -5.60 16.89
CA THR A 132 3.48 -5.44 16.98
C THR A 132 4.20 -6.63 16.37
N GLU A 133 5.46 -6.44 15.94
CA GLU A 133 6.34 -7.49 15.43
C GLU A 133 7.10 -8.20 16.56
N CYS A 134 7.16 -7.61 17.76
CA CYS A 134 7.77 -8.23 18.93
C CYS A 134 7.04 -9.51 19.30
N ASP A 135 7.76 -10.45 19.90
CA ASP A 135 7.12 -11.62 20.49
C ASP A 135 6.23 -11.18 21.66
N VAL A 136 4.98 -11.63 21.63
CA VAL A 136 4.00 -11.33 22.68
C VAL A 136 3.77 -12.62 23.46
N GLY A 137 3.92 -12.55 24.79
CA GLY A 137 3.69 -13.69 25.66
C GLY A 137 2.26 -14.20 25.55
N GLY A 138 2.10 -15.52 25.66
CA GLY A 138 0.82 -16.22 25.53
C GLY A 138 0.81 -17.20 24.37
N ARG A 139 -0.15 -18.12 24.36
CA ARG A 139 -0.29 -19.15 23.32
C ARG A 139 -1.57 -18.90 22.52
N ALA A 140 -1.49 -19.00 21.19
CA ALA A 140 -2.69 -19.12 20.37
C ALA A 140 -3.45 -20.40 20.76
N TRP A 141 -4.75 -20.29 21.01
CA TRP A 141 -5.55 -21.41 21.51
C TRP A 141 -6.02 -22.37 20.40
N LEU A 142 -5.89 -21.97 19.13
CA LEU A 142 -6.22 -22.80 17.97
C LEU A 142 -4.99 -23.04 17.09
N ASN A 143 -4.97 -24.20 16.44
CA ASN A 143 -4.02 -24.45 15.36
C ASN A 143 -4.23 -23.42 14.24
N GLN A 144 -3.13 -22.95 13.62
CA GLN A 144 -3.18 -21.99 12.53
C GLN A 144 -4.13 -22.43 11.40
N HIS A 145 -4.12 -23.70 11.01
CA HIS A 145 -4.97 -24.21 9.93
C HIS A 145 -6.46 -24.10 10.29
N VAL A 146 -6.81 -24.42 11.53
CA VAL A 146 -8.20 -24.31 12.02
C VAL A 146 -8.60 -22.84 12.15
N ALA A 147 -7.69 -21.98 12.61
CA ALA A 147 -7.97 -20.55 12.77
C ALA A 147 -8.25 -19.85 11.43
N THR A 148 -7.61 -20.28 10.34
CA THR A 148 -7.84 -19.74 8.98
C THR A 148 -9.13 -20.23 8.32
N LEU A 149 -9.74 -21.32 8.82
CA LEU A 149 -10.99 -21.83 8.23
C LEU A 149 -12.12 -20.79 8.31
N PRO A 150 -13.07 -20.82 7.36
CA PRO A 150 -14.28 -20.03 7.45
C PRO A 150 -15.04 -20.28 8.76
N ARG A 151 -15.73 -19.24 9.26
CA ARG A 151 -16.54 -19.36 10.49
C ARG A 151 -17.62 -20.45 10.41
N GLN A 152 -18.18 -20.65 9.22
CA GLN A 152 -19.16 -21.70 8.94
C GLN A 152 -18.60 -23.12 9.14
N GLN A 153 -17.28 -23.28 9.07
CA GLN A 153 -16.55 -24.54 9.25
C GLN A 153 -15.89 -24.63 10.64
N GLY A 154 -16.31 -23.78 11.59
CA GLY A 154 -15.77 -23.77 12.96
C GLY A 154 -14.44 -23.04 13.13
N GLY A 155 -13.96 -22.34 12.09
CA GLY A 155 -12.76 -21.50 12.17
C GLY A 155 -13.02 -20.06 12.63
N LEU A 156 -11.97 -19.25 12.66
CA LEU A 156 -12.04 -17.82 13.01
C LEU A 156 -11.92 -16.89 11.80
N ALA A 157 -11.77 -17.46 10.59
CA ALA A 157 -11.47 -16.74 9.36
C ALA A 157 -10.29 -15.76 9.53
N VAL A 158 -9.24 -16.19 10.23
CA VAL A 158 -8.03 -15.38 10.41
C VAL A 158 -7.41 -15.11 9.04
N PRO A 159 -7.18 -13.84 8.66
CA PRO A 159 -6.68 -13.53 7.33
C PRO A 159 -5.21 -13.92 7.16
N ASP A 160 -4.91 -14.45 5.98
CA ASP A 160 -3.55 -14.71 5.51
C ASP A 160 -3.18 -13.65 4.45
N LEU A 161 -2.33 -12.70 4.84
CA LEU A 161 -1.96 -11.56 4.00
C LEU A 161 -1.33 -11.99 2.68
N LYS A 162 -0.56 -13.09 2.67
CA LYS A 162 0.06 -13.57 1.42
C LYS A 162 -1.02 -14.03 0.46
N MET A 163 -1.98 -14.82 0.95
CA MET A 163 -3.08 -15.31 0.13
C MET A 163 -3.99 -14.19 -0.35
N GLU A 164 -4.30 -13.22 0.51
CA GLU A 164 -5.09 -12.03 0.15
C GLU A 164 -4.42 -11.19 -0.95
N LEU A 165 -3.10 -10.99 -0.86
CA LEU A 165 -2.33 -10.28 -1.90
C LEU A 165 -2.31 -11.05 -3.23
N LEU A 166 -2.10 -12.37 -3.17
CA LEU A 166 -2.13 -13.21 -4.37
C LEU A 166 -3.52 -13.24 -5.02
N ALA A 167 -4.58 -13.30 -4.21
CA ALA A 167 -5.96 -13.22 -4.68
C ALA A 167 -6.23 -11.87 -5.35
N LEU A 168 -5.77 -10.76 -4.75
CA LEU A 168 -5.86 -9.42 -5.35
C LEU A 168 -5.17 -9.36 -6.72
N ALA A 169 -3.95 -9.91 -6.81
CA ALA A 169 -3.20 -9.94 -8.07
C ALA A 169 -3.94 -10.77 -9.12
N ALA A 170 -4.41 -11.97 -8.76
CA ALA A 170 -5.15 -12.85 -9.66
C ALA A 170 -6.44 -12.20 -10.19
N VAL A 171 -7.22 -11.54 -9.33
CA VAL A 171 -8.43 -10.80 -9.73
C VAL A 171 -8.09 -9.64 -10.66
N THR A 172 -7.01 -8.91 -10.37
CA THR A 172 -6.58 -7.77 -11.20
C THR A 172 -6.17 -8.24 -12.60
N VAL A 173 -5.37 -9.31 -12.67
CA VAL A 173 -4.94 -9.90 -13.95
C VAL A 173 -6.13 -10.46 -14.73
N ASN A 174 -7.07 -11.14 -14.06
CA ASN A 174 -8.27 -11.66 -14.70
C ASN A 174 -9.11 -10.53 -15.31
N ASN A 175 -9.31 -9.42 -14.57
CA ASN A 175 -10.04 -8.28 -15.11
C ASN A 175 -9.32 -7.66 -16.30
N TRP A 176 -7.98 -7.53 -16.25
CA TRP A 176 -7.22 -7.08 -17.40
C TRP A 176 -7.36 -8.01 -18.59
N ALA A 177 -7.36 -9.33 -18.38
CA ALA A 177 -7.55 -10.28 -19.47
C ALA A 177 -8.94 -10.16 -20.11
N VAL A 178 -9.99 -10.04 -19.29
CA VAL A 178 -11.38 -9.95 -19.75
C VAL A 178 -11.68 -8.60 -20.42
N ASP A 179 -11.17 -7.51 -19.86
CA ASP A 179 -11.40 -6.14 -20.33
C ASP A 179 -10.27 -5.64 -21.26
N SER A 180 -9.38 -6.53 -21.72
CA SER A 180 -8.24 -6.11 -22.54
C SER A 180 -8.70 -5.56 -23.88
N ASP A 181 -8.40 -4.28 -24.10
CA ASP A 181 -8.44 -3.64 -25.39
C ASP A 181 -7.03 -3.70 -26.01
N PRO A 182 -6.87 -3.86 -27.34
CA PRO A 182 -5.57 -3.86 -28.01
C PRO A 182 -4.63 -2.72 -27.57
N ASP A 183 -5.12 -1.52 -27.28
CA ASP A 183 -4.27 -0.41 -26.81
C ASP A 183 -3.68 -0.66 -25.42
N THR A 184 -4.45 -1.31 -24.53
CA THR A 184 -3.98 -1.69 -23.20
C THR A 184 -2.97 -2.84 -23.24
N GLN A 185 -3.07 -3.73 -24.22
CA GLN A 185 -2.08 -4.80 -24.45
C GLN A 185 -0.75 -4.20 -24.93
N ILE A 186 -0.79 -3.27 -25.89
CA ILE A 186 0.41 -2.56 -26.38
C ILE A 186 1.09 -1.78 -25.25
N LEU A 187 0.32 -1.07 -24.42
CA LEU A 187 0.86 -0.38 -23.24
C LEU A 187 1.46 -1.37 -22.25
N GLY A 188 0.83 -2.52 -22.03
CA GLY A 188 1.35 -3.62 -21.23
C GLY A 188 2.70 -4.12 -21.73
N ASP A 189 2.84 -4.36 -23.02
CA ASP A 189 4.08 -4.83 -23.65
C ASP A 189 5.20 -3.78 -23.57
N VAL A 190 4.88 -2.49 -23.75
CA VAL A 190 5.83 -1.39 -23.61
C VAL A 190 6.29 -1.22 -22.16
N LEU A 191 5.37 -1.34 -21.18
CA LEU A 191 5.67 -1.20 -19.75
C LEU A 191 6.38 -2.43 -19.17
N ALA A 192 6.07 -3.64 -19.65
CA ALA A 192 6.77 -4.85 -19.27
C ALA A 192 8.18 -4.91 -19.87
N GLY A 193 8.41 -4.14 -20.93
CA GLY A 193 9.64 -4.15 -21.71
C GLY A 193 9.81 -5.48 -22.43
N CYS A 194 10.51 -5.46 -23.56
CA CYS A 194 10.98 -6.67 -24.22
C CYS A 194 11.88 -7.44 -23.23
N GLN A 195 11.30 -8.33 -22.43
CA GLN A 195 12.06 -9.38 -21.75
C GLN A 195 12.59 -10.25 -22.86
N THR A 196 13.82 -9.98 -23.27
CA THR A 196 14.60 -10.92 -24.07
C THR A 196 14.44 -12.29 -23.45
N VAL A 197 13.85 -13.20 -24.24
CA VAL A 197 13.62 -14.62 -23.97
C VAL A 197 14.75 -15.20 -23.13
N GLY A 198 14.56 -15.16 -21.82
CA GLY A 198 15.42 -15.80 -20.83
C GLY A 198 14.78 -17.14 -20.52
N VAL A 199 15.22 -18.16 -21.25
CA VAL A 199 14.86 -19.56 -21.02
C VAL A 199 15.02 -19.89 -19.54
N ALA A 200 13.95 -20.41 -18.93
CA ALA A 200 14.00 -21.22 -17.72
C ALA A 200 13.28 -22.55 -18.05
N PRO A 201 13.68 -23.66 -17.40
CA PRO A 201 13.64 -25.03 -17.95
C PRO A 201 12.24 -25.57 -18.27
#